data_AF-A0A4Y8JXB7-F1
#
_entry.id   AF-A0A4Y8JXB7-F1
#
_cell.length_a   1.000
_cell.length_b   1.000
_cell.length_c   1.000
_cell.angle_alpha   90.00
_cell.angle_beta   90.00
_cell.angle_gamma   90.00
#
_symmetry.space_group_name_H-M   'P 1'
#
loop_
_entity.id
_entity.type
_entity.pdbx_description
1 polymer ?
#
loop_
_entity_poly.entity_id
_entity_poly.type
_entity_poly.pdbx_seq_one_letter_code
_entity_poly.pdbx_strand_id
1 'polypeptide(L)'
;MKLQVAMDVVTTDAALELAAKVAPYVDIIELGTPLIKAEGMRAVTAVKAAHPDKTVFADLKTMDAGELEADLAFTAGADLVTVLGTAGDSTIIGAVAAATKHGKGVVVDLIGVADKVTRAREVTELGAVFVEMHAGLDEQAEPGFSLATLLNQGETARVPFSLAGGVSVATIASVQRAGARVAVAGGAIYGAEDPAAAAAALRSPSSDAPGGPPSRQFCLNAKKHPRRKARVLCRVERVRGGQPSSSLASWSTE
;
A
#
# COMPACT_ATOMS: atom_id res chain seq x y z
N MET A 1 2.29 -5.38 10.79
CA MET A 1 1.71 -4.56 9.72
C MET A 1 0.24 -4.37 10.02
N LYS A 2 -0.30 -3.16 9.82
CA LYS A 2 -1.73 -2.87 9.94
C LYS A 2 -2.47 -3.19 8.64
N LEU A 3 -3.78 -3.44 8.72
CA LEU A 3 -4.67 -3.56 7.57
C LEU A 3 -5.57 -2.33 7.48
N GLN A 4 -5.67 -1.74 6.29
CA GLN A 4 -6.53 -0.61 5.96
C GLN A 4 -7.54 -1.03 4.89
N VAL A 5 -8.81 -0.67 5.10
CA VAL A 5 -9.82 -0.71 4.03
C VAL A 5 -9.93 0.66 3.38
N ALA A 6 -9.81 0.72 2.05
CA ALA A 6 -10.11 1.90 1.25
C ALA A 6 -11.55 1.82 0.74
N MET A 7 -12.44 2.65 1.28
CA MET A 7 -13.86 2.63 0.93
C MET A 7 -14.17 3.61 -0.20
N ASP A 8 -13.96 3.18 -1.44
CA ASP A 8 -14.30 3.95 -2.66
C ASP A 8 -15.78 3.79 -3.05
N VAL A 9 -16.67 4.01 -2.08
CA VAL A 9 -18.12 4.12 -2.29
C VAL A 9 -18.51 5.59 -2.45
N VAL A 10 -19.77 5.88 -2.81
CA VAL A 10 -20.21 7.25 -3.13
C VAL A 10 -21.34 7.78 -2.24
N THR A 11 -21.75 7.03 -1.21
CA THR A 11 -22.75 7.49 -0.23
C THR A 11 -22.30 7.21 1.19
N THR A 12 -22.73 8.06 2.13
CA THR A 12 -22.43 7.88 3.56
C THR A 12 -23.03 6.58 4.11
N ASP A 13 -24.23 6.21 3.69
CA ASP A 13 -24.91 4.98 4.14
C ASP A 13 -24.14 3.73 3.71
N ALA A 14 -23.67 3.66 2.45
CA ALA A 14 -22.88 2.54 1.97
C ALA A 14 -21.53 2.45 2.71
N ALA A 15 -20.91 3.59 3.03
CA ALA A 15 -19.68 3.63 3.79
C ALA A 15 -19.87 3.10 5.22
N LEU A 16 -20.94 3.50 5.90
CA LEU A 16 -21.27 3.02 7.25
C LEU A 16 -21.59 1.52 7.25
N GLU A 17 -22.35 1.03 6.27
CA GLU A 17 -22.67 -0.39 6.14
C GLU A 17 -21.40 -1.22 5.93
N LEU A 18 -20.53 -0.80 5.01
CA LEU A 18 -19.27 -1.48 4.73
C LEU A 18 -18.35 -1.45 5.96
N ALA A 19 -18.18 -0.27 6.59
CA ALA A 19 -17.37 -0.10 7.78
C ALA A 19 -17.83 -1.02 8.92
N ALA A 20 -19.13 -1.14 9.16
CA ALA A 20 -19.69 -2.02 10.19
C ALA A 20 -19.33 -3.50 9.96
N LYS A 21 -19.33 -3.96 8.70
CA LYS A 21 -18.97 -5.35 8.34
C LYS A 21 -17.48 -5.64 8.54
N VAL A 22 -16.61 -4.69 8.19
CA VAL A 22 -15.16 -4.94 8.12
C VAL A 22 -14.36 -4.45 9.32
N ALA A 23 -14.93 -3.55 10.15
CA ALA A 23 -14.28 -3.00 11.33
C ALA A 23 -13.63 -4.04 12.26
N PRO A 24 -14.19 -5.24 12.50
CA PRO A 24 -13.53 -6.25 13.32
C PRO A 24 -12.15 -6.72 12.79
N TYR A 25 -11.89 -6.59 11.49
CA TYR A 25 -10.73 -7.18 10.82
C TYR A 25 -9.66 -6.16 10.40
N VAL A 26 -10.03 -4.88 10.31
CA VAL A 26 -9.15 -3.78 9.87
C VAL A 26 -8.73 -2.88 11.03
N ASP A 27 -7.57 -2.25 10.92
CA ASP A 27 -7.07 -1.28 11.91
C ASP A 27 -7.41 0.17 11.51
N ILE A 28 -7.49 0.42 10.20
CA ILE A 28 -7.71 1.75 9.62
C ILE A 28 -8.92 1.68 8.67
N ILE A 29 -9.82 2.64 8.81
CA ILE A 29 -10.98 2.84 7.93
C ILE A 29 -10.71 4.11 7.12
N GLU A 30 -10.45 3.95 5.83
CA GLU A 30 -10.22 5.06 4.92
C GLU A 30 -11.50 5.41 4.17
N LEU A 31 -11.87 6.69 4.22
CA LEU A 31 -12.88 7.28 3.36
C LEU A 31 -12.18 7.70 2.08
N GLY A 32 -12.42 6.96 1.00
CA GLY A 32 -11.77 7.21 -0.28
C GLY A 32 -12.12 8.59 -0.85
N THR A 33 -11.23 9.11 -1.69
CA THR A 33 -11.44 10.37 -2.42
C THR A 33 -12.85 10.52 -3.05
N PRO A 34 -13.43 9.52 -3.75
CA PRO A 34 -14.77 9.67 -4.34
C PRO A 34 -15.88 9.86 -3.30
N LEU A 35 -15.81 9.18 -2.15
CA LEU A 35 -16.77 9.33 -1.06
C LEU A 35 -16.72 10.77 -0.52
N ILE A 36 -15.52 11.27 -0.26
CA ILE A 36 -15.31 12.62 0.25
C ILE A 36 -15.81 13.68 -0.74
N LYS A 37 -15.58 13.48 -2.04
CA LYS A 37 -16.10 14.38 -3.08
C LYS A 37 -17.63 14.36 -3.17
N ALA A 38 -18.26 13.23 -2.91
CA ALA A 38 -19.71 13.07 -2.99
C ALA A 38 -20.43 13.63 -1.74
N GLU A 39 -19.90 13.38 -0.55
CA GLU A 39 -20.61 13.57 0.73
C GLU A 39 -19.95 14.63 1.64
N GLY A 40 -18.73 15.04 1.32
CA GLY A 40 -17.94 15.99 2.10
C GLY A 40 -17.52 15.46 3.46
N MET A 41 -17.09 16.38 4.34
CA MET A 41 -16.57 16.04 5.68
C MET A 41 -17.61 15.42 6.62
N ARG A 42 -18.91 15.53 6.30
CA ARG A 42 -19.97 14.90 7.10
C ARG A 42 -19.85 13.38 7.11
N ALA A 43 -19.36 12.77 6.03
CA ALA A 43 -19.07 11.34 5.99
C ALA A 43 -17.97 10.96 6.98
N VAL A 44 -16.91 11.77 7.08
CA VAL A 44 -15.80 11.57 8.05
C VAL A 44 -16.35 11.58 9.47
N THR A 45 -17.19 12.57 9.82
CA THR A 45 -17.82 12.67 11.13
C THR A 45 -18.72 11.46 11.44
N ALA A 46 -19.53 11.02 10.47
CA ALA A 46 -20.40 9.87 10.64
C ALA A 46 -19.61 8.57 10.90
N VAL A 47 -18.57 8.30 10.10
CA VAL A 47 -17.72 7.11 10.25
C VAL A 47 -16.95 7.15 11.57
N LYS A 48 -16.41 8.31 11.98
CA LYS A 48 -15.71 8.43 13.26
C LYS A 48 -16.64 8.22 14.45
N ALA A 49 -17.89 8.71 14.39
CA ALA A 49 -18.88 8.50 15.43
C ALA A 49 -19.30 7.02 15.54
N ALA A 50 -19.42 6.30 14.42
CA ALA A 50 -19.76 4.89 14.40
C ALA A 50 -18.60 3.98 14.85
N HIS A 51 -17.36 4.38 14.60
CA HIS A 51 -16.16 3.60 14.90
C HIS A 51 -15.10 4.43 15.65
N PRO A 52 -15.39 4.89 16.88
CA PRO A 52 -14.50 5.79 17.62
C PRO A 52 -13.13 5.19 17.93
N ASP A 53 -13.08 3.86 18.10
CA ASP A 53 -11.86 3.10 18.42
C ASP A 53 -10.98 2.78 17.19
N LYS A 54 -11.42 3.14 15.99
CA LYS A 54 -10.65 2.95 14.76
C LYS A 54 -9.91 4.21 14.38
N THR A 55 -8.76 4.03 13.72
CA THR A 55 -8.12 5.11 12.97
C THR A 55 -8.98 5.41 11.74
N VAL A 56 -9.52 6.63 11.68
CA VAL A 56 -10.24 7.14 10.51
C VAL A 56 -9.27 7.91 9.64
N PHE A 57 -9.21 7.56 8.36
CA PHE A 57 -8.30 8.17 7.40
C PHE A 57 -9.14 8.85 6.31
N ALA A 58 -9.04 10.18 6.20
CA ALA A 58 -9.66 10.93 5.12
C ALA A 58 -8.70 11.04 3.93
N ASP A 59 -9.01 10.35 2.83
CA ASP A 59 -8.21 10.39 1.61
C ASP A 59 -8.56 11.63 0.76
N LEU A 60 -8.08 12.80 1.20
CA LEU A 60 -8.36 14.09 0.57
C LEU A 60 -7.67 14.26 -0.78
N LYS A 61 -6.45 13.68 -0.92
CA LYS A 61 -5.51 13.97 -2.00
C LYS A 61 -5.30 15.48 -2.17
N THR A 62 -5.11 16.16 -1.04
CA THR A 62 -4.89 17.61 -0.99
C THR A 62 -3.73 18.01 -1.91
N MET A 63 -3.98 18.99 -2.77
CA MET A 63 -3.02 19.50 -3.76
C MET A 63 -2.57 20.95 -3.45
N ASP A 64 -3.44 21.72 -2.82
CA ASP A 64 -3.20 23.10 -2.38
C ASP A 64 -3.93 23.35 -1.05
N ALA A 65 -3.69 24.50 -0.41
CA ALA A 65 -4.34 24.90 0.84
C ALA A 65 -4.19 23.86 1.97
N GLY A 66 -2.99 23.29 2.10
CA GLY A 66 -2.73 22.10 2.92
C GLY A 66 -3.15 22.22 4.38
N GLU A 67 -2.90 23.37 5.02
CA GLU A 67 -3.33 23.60 6.40
C GLU A 67 -4.87 23.62 6.51
N LEU A 68 -5.55 24.29 5.58
CA LEU A 68 -7.01 24.44 5.59
C LEU A 68 -7.72 23.09 5.38
N GLU A 69 -7.34 22.36 4.34
CA GLU A 69 -7.99 21.08 4.03
C GLU A 69 -7.76 20.05 5.15
N ALA A 70 -6.53 19.98 5.69
CA ALA A 70 -6.22 19.11 6.80
C ALA A 70 -6.97 19.50 8.08
N ASP A 71 -7.03 20.79 8.44
CA ASP A 71 -7.75 21.28 9.64
C ASP A 71 -9.25 20.98 9.56
N LEU A 72 -9.87 21.08 8.37
CA LEU A 72 -11.27 20.69 8.15
C LEU A 72 -11.50 19.20 8.43
N ALA A 73 -10.65 18.32 7.89
CA ALA A 73 -10.79 16.88 8.08
C ALA A 73 -10.50 16.44 9.51
N PHE A 74 -9.49 17.01 10.17
CA PHE A 74 -9.20 16.73 11.58
C PHE A 74 -10.32 17.22 12.50
N THR A 75 -10.88 18.41 12.24
CA THR A 75 -12.07 18.91 12.96
C THR A 75 -13.27 17.99 12.77
N ALA A 76 -13.43 17.39 11.59
CA ALA A 76 -14.49 16.42 11.31
C ALA A 76 -14.28 15.06 11.99
N GLY A 77 -13.10 14.79 12.56
CA GLY A 77 -12.79 13.58 13.33
C GLY A 77 -11.78 12.64 12.67
N ALA A 78 -11.15 13.02 11.56
CA ALA A 78 -10.09 12.22 10.96
C ALA A 78 -8.89 12.07 11.93
N ASP A 79 -8.23 10.93 11.87
CA ASP A 79 -6.97 10.67 12.56
C ASP A 79 -5.77 10.82 11.62
N LEU A 80 -5.98 10.59 10.33
CA LEU A 80 -5.02 10.73 9.25
C LEU A 80 -5.67 11.43 8.06
N VAL A 81 -4.88 12.19 7.30
CA VAL A 81 -5.29 12.81 6.02
C VAL A 81 -4.22 12.58 4.95
N THR A 82 -4.61 12.48 3.67
CA THR A 82 -3.65 12.44 2.56
C THR A 82 -3.36 13.82 1.98
N VAL A 83 -2.09 14.06 1.67
CA VAL A 83 -1.63 15.14 0.78
C VAL A 83 -0.90 14.49 -0.40
N LEU A 84 -1.09 14.98 -1.62
CA LEU A 84 -0.38 14.44 -2.77
C LEU A 84 1.12 14.75 -2.69
N GLY A 85 1.97 13.78 -3.03
CA GLY A 85 3.41 13.95 -3.12
C GLY A 85 3.84 14.89 -4.24
N THR A 86 2.95 15.15 -5.21
CA THR A 86 3.16 16.15 -6.27
C THR A 86 2.78 17.57 -5.84
N ALA A 87 2.18 17.76 -4.67
CA ALA A 87 1.94 19.08 -4.10
C ALA A 87 3.27 19.77 -3.74
N GLY A 88 3.26 21.11 -3.72
CA GLY A 88 4.40 21.89 -3.27
C GLY A 88 4.72 21.63 -1.80
N ASP A 89 6.00 21.71 -1.41
CA ASP A 89 6.44 21.43 -0.04
C ASP A 89 5.72 22.31 0.99
N SER A 90 5.42 23.57 0.67
CA SER A 90 4.64 24.47 1.53
C SER A 90 3.24 23.94 1.84
N THR A 91 2.59 23.25 0.90
CA THR A 91 1.29 22.60 1.12
C THR A 91 1.42 21.45 2.11
N ILE A 92 2.42 20.59 1.93
CA ILE A 92 2.69 19.46 2.84
C ILE A 92 3.02 19.98 4.24
N ILE A 93 3.89 20.98 4.35
CA ILE A 93 4.26 21.62 5.63
C ILE A 93 3.02 22.22 6.31
N GLY A 94 2.14 22.90 5.57
CA GLY A 94 0.89 23.43 6.11
C GLY A 94 -0.02 22.35 6.68
N ALA A 95 -0.20 21.23 5.96
CA ALA A 95 -0.97 20.10 6.45
C ALA A 95 -0.34 19.46 7.71
N VAL A 96 0.99 19.36 7.75
CA VAL A 96 1.74 18.87 8.92
C VAL A 96 1.56 19.79 10.13
N ALA A 97 1.49 21.11 9.92
CA ALA A 97 1.21 22.07 10.98
C ALA A 97 -0.20 21.86 11.57
N ALA A 98 -1.22 21.67 10.73
CA ALA A 98 -2.56 21.31 11.18
C ALA A 98 -2.56 19.97 11.94
N ALA A 99 -1.91 18.94 11.40
CA ALA A 99 -1.82 17.63 12.06
C ALA A 99 -1.17 17.75 13.45
N THR A 100 -0.11 18.55 13.58
CA THR A 100 0.56 18.80 14.87
C THR A 100 -0.38 19.49 15.87
N LYS A 101 -1.12 20.51 15.43
CA LYS A 101 -2.12 21.22 16.25
C LYS A 101 -3.19 20.27 16.81
N HIS A 102 -3.60 19.28 16.02
CA HIS A 102 -4.64 18.30 16.40
C HIS A 102 -4.08 17.01 17.04
N GLY A 103 -2.75 16.85 17.12
CA GLY A 103 -2.12 15.61 17.59
C GLY A 103 -2.40 14.40 16.67
N LYS A 104 -2.52 14.65 15.36
CA LYS A 104 -2.85 13.68 14.29
C LYS A 104 -1.68 13.52 13.31
N GLY A 105 -1.90 12.90 12.15
CA GLY A 105 -0.84 12.64 11.17
C GLY A 105 -1.22 12.96 9.71
N VAL A 106 -0.21 13.37 8.93
CA VAL A 106 -0.29 13.48 7.47
C VAL A 106 0.35 12.27 6.83
N VAL A 107 -0.36 11.67 5.89
CA VAL A 107 0.17 10.66 4.97
C VAL A 107 0.41 11.34 3.62
N VAL A 108 1.57 11.14 3.01
CA VAL A 108 1.82 11.68 1.67
C VAL A 108 1.60 10.59 0.63
N ASP A 109 0.59 10.77 -0.23
CA ASP A 109 0.25 9.85 -1.30
C ASP A 109 1.16 10.07 -2.51
N LEU A 110 1.94 9.06 -2.89
CA LEU A 110 2.91 9.13 -3.98
C LEU A 110 2.32 8.73 -5.34
N ILE A 111 1.00 8.63 -5.47
CA ILE A 111 0.33 8.45 -6.76
C ILE A 111 0.80 9.50 -7.78
N GLY A 112 1.12 9.06 -8.99
CA GLY A 112 1.60 9.93 -10.07
C GLY A 112 3.01 10.52 -9.87
N VAL A 113 3.68 10.25 -8.75
CA VAL A 113 5.08 10.66 -8.55
C VAL A 113 6.00 9.75 -9.36
N ALA A 114 6.84 10.37 -10.20
CA ALA A 114 7.79 9.66 -11.06
C ALA A 114 8.93 8.99 -10.26
N ASP A 115 9.60 9.74 -9.38
CA ASP A 115 10.61 9.20 -8.45
C ASP A 115 10.04 9.10 -7.04
N LYS A 116 9.27 8.04 -6.81
CA LYS A 116 8.64 7.75 -5.50
C LYS A 116 9.68 7.60 -4.38
N VAL A 117 10.86 7.06 -4.66
CA VAL A 117 11.89 6.77 -3.65
C VAL A 117 12.48 8.06 -3.11
N THR A 118 12.89 8.97 -3.99
CA THR A 118 13.45 10.26 -3.58
C THR A 118 12.39 11.10 -2.90
N ARG A 119 11.20 11.22 -3.51
CA ARG A 119 10.12 12.03 -2.93
C ARG A 119 9.67 11.52 -1.56
N ALA A 120 9.63 10.20 -1.36
CA ALA A 120 9.29 9.61 -0.08
C ALA A 120 10.21 10.09 1.07
N ARG A 121 11.51 10.22 0.79
CA ARG A 121 12.49 10.69 1.78
C ARG A 121 12.30 12.16 2.09
N GLU A 122 12.19 12.98 1.05
CA GLU A 122 11.95 14.43 1.19
C GLU A 122 10.72 14.71 2.06
N VAL A 123 9.57 14.12 1.74
CA VAL A 123 8.32 14.43 2.45
C VAL A 123 8.27 13.83 3.86
N THR A 124 9.07 12.79 4.12
CA THR A 124 9.28 12.28 5.49
C THR A 124 10.05 13.30 6.33
N GLU A 125 11.07 13.96 5.76
CA GLU A 125 11.81 15.05 6.43
C GLU A 125 10.91 16.28 6.68
N LEU A 126 9.89 16.49 5.84
CA LEU A 126 8.86 17.53 6.04
C LEU A 126 7.84 17.21 7.14
N GLY A 127 7.86 15.99 7.71
CA GLY A 127 7.02 15.60 8.84
C GLY A 127 5.85 14.68 8.51
N ALA A 128 5.79 14.08 7.32
CA ALA A 128 4.82 13.02 7.03
C ALA A 128 5.03 11.81 7.97
N VAL A 129 3.94 11.24 8.51
CA VAL A 129 4.04 10.10 9.46
C VAL A 129 4.36 8.78 8.76
N PHE A 130 4.00 8.68 7.49
CA PHE A 130 4.41 7.67 6.52
C PHE A 130 3.97 8.14 5.12
N VAL A 131 4.48 7.49 4.09
CA VAL A 131 4.08 7.72 2.69
C VAL A 131 3.24 6.58 2.16
N GLU A 132 2.37 6.84 1.20
CA GLU A 132 1.67 5.78 0.48
C GLU A 132 2.37 5.50 -0.85
N MET A 133 2.95 4.31 -0.95
CA MET A 133 3.39 3.75 -2.22
C MET A 133 2.15 3.33 -2.98
N HIS A 134 1.63 4.25 -3.79
CA HIS A 134 0.35 4.11 -4.46
C HIS A 134 0.53 3.91 -5.97
N ALA A 135 -0.13 2.88 -6.50
CA ALA A 135 -0.51 2.81 -7.90
C ALA A 135 -2.04 2.90 -8.02
N GLY A 136 -2.55 3.95 -8.67
CA GLY A 136 -3.99 4.20 -8.82
C GLY A 136 -4.69 3.13 -9.67
N LEU A 137 -6.02 3.17 -9.73
CA LEU A 137 -6.80 2.21 -10.52
C LEU A 137 -6.44 2.23 -12.02
N ASP A 138 -6.23 3.42 -12.59
CA ASP A 138 -5.83 3.57 -13.99
C ASP A 138 -4.42 3.04 -14.23
N GLU A 139 -3.45 3.38 -13.37
CA GLU A 139 -2.07 2.88 -13.44
C GLU A 139 -2.02 1.34 -13.35
N GLN A 140 -2.87 0.74 -12.50
CA GLN A 140 -2.98 -0.72 -12.40
C GLN A 140 -3.50 -1.39 -13.68
N ALA A 141 -4.29 -0.67 -14.48
CA ALA A 141 -4.83 -1.16 -15.74
C ALA A 141 -3.85 -1.01 -16.92
N GLU A 142 -2.78 -0.23 -16.75
CA GLU A 142 -1.79 0.00 -17.81
C GLU A 142 -0.92 -1.24 -18.07
N PRO A 143 -0.55 -1.50 -19.35
CA PRO A 143 0.41 -2.54 -19.68
C PRO A 143 1.76 -2.30 -18.98
N GLY A 144 2.23 -3.30 -18.24
CA GLY A 144 3.52 -3.25 -17.55
C GLY A 144 3.47 -2.84 -16.08
N PHE A 145 2.27 -2.57 -15.53
CA PHE A 145 2.10 -2.45 -14.08
C PHE A 145 2.64 -3.69 -13.35
N SER A 146 3.35 -3.46 -12.25
CA SER A 146 3.95 -4.51 -11.44
C SER A 146 3.98 -4.12 -9.97
N LEU A 147 3.24 -4.87 -9.15
CA LEU A 147 3.30 -4.75 -7.69
C LEU A 147 4.73 -4.91 -7.16
N ALA A 148 5.55 -5.74 -7.81
CA ALA A 148 6.94 -5.95 -7.41
C ALA A 148 7.79 -4.68 -7.56
N THR A 149 7.50 -3.83 -8.55
CA THR A 149 8.15 -2.53 -8.71
C THR A 149 7.81 -1.61 -7.54
N LEU A 150 6.53 -1.52 -7.19
CA LEU A 150 6.03 -0.70 -6.08
C LEU A 150 6.59 -1.16 -4.72
N LEU A 151 6.66 -2.47 -4.49
CA LEU A 151 7.29 -3.06 -3.30
C LEU A 151 8.78 -2.70 -3.21
N ASN A 152 9.53 -2.82 -4.31
CA ASN A 152 10.95 -2.47 -4.35
C ASN A 152 11.18 -0.98 -4.07
N GLN A 153 10.31 -0.10 -4.59
CA GLN A 153 10.36 1.33 -4.27
C GLN A 153 10.15 1.58 -2.77
N GLY A 154 9.17 0.92 -2.14
CA GLY A 154 8.95 0.96 -0.69
C GLY A 154 10.17 0.53 0.12
N GLU A 155 10.74 -0.63 -0.20
CA GLU A 155 11.97 -1.14 0.45
C GLU A 155 13.16 -0.20 0.28
N THR A 156 13.33 0.35 -0.93
CA THR A 156 14.47 1.23 -1.27
C THR A 156 14.36 2.59 -0.60
N ALA A 157 13.14 3.12 -0.42
CA ALA A 157 12.92 4.42 0.21
C ALA A 157 13.42 4.46 1.66
N ARG A 158 13.30 3.33 2.39
CA ARG A 158 13.72 3.19 3.81
C ARG A 158 13.04 4.19 4.75
N VAL A 159 11.80 4.56 4.44
CA VAL A 159 10.91 5.34 5.30
C VAL A 159 9.66 4.53 5.61
N PRO A 160 8.91 4.86 6.67
CA PRO A 160 7.62 4.21 6.92
C PRO A 160 6.69 4.39 5.71
N PHE A 161 6.07 3.31 5.24
CA PHE A 161 5.17 3.36 4.09
C PHE A 161 3.92 2.48 4.23
N SER A 162 2.82 2.88 3.60
CA SER A 162 1.69 2.04 3.21
C SER A 162 1.85 1.58 1.76
N LEU A 163 1.23 0.45 1.41
CA LEU A 163 1.16 -0.02 0.02
C LEU A 163 -0.29 -0.07 -0.43
N ALA A 164 -0.60 0.68 -1.50
CA ALA A 164 -1.91 0.75 -2.13
C ALA A 164 -1.79 0.46 -3.64
N GLY A 165 -2.64 -0.46 -4.12
CA GLY A 165 -2.69 -0.88 -5.52
C GLY A 165 -2.41 -2.37 -5.70
N GLY A 166 -3.46 -3.16 -5.93
CA GLY A 166 -3.35 -4.60 -6.17
C GLY A 166 -3.09 -5.48 -4.93
N VAL A 167 -3.39 -5.00 -3.72
CA VAL A 167 -3.32 -5.83 -2.51
C VAL A 167 -4.49 -6.82 -2.47
N SER A 168 -4.17 -8.10 -2.31
CA SER A 168 -5.10 -9.22 -2.18
C SER A 168 -4.54 -10.28 -1.24
N VAL A 169 -5.32 -11.32 -0.94
CA VAL A 169 -4.87 -12.46 -0.12
C VAL A 169 -3.60 -13.11 -0.70
N ALA A 170 -3.45 -13.12 -2.03
CA ALA A 170 -2.27 -13.67 -2.70
C ALA A 170 -1.01 -12.79 -2.55
N THR A 171 -1.18 -11.48 -2.38
CA THR A 171 -0.07 -10.52 -2.40
C THR A 171 0.30 -9.96 -1.03
N ILE A 172 -0.60 -10.02 -0.04
CA ILE A 172 -0.43 -9.41 1.29
C ILE A 172 0.83 -9.88 2.03
N ALA A 173 1.22 -11.14 1.87
CA ALA A 173 2.45 -11.68 2.47
C ALA A 173 3.71 -11.02 1.89
N SER A 174 3.70 -10.66 0.60
CA SER A 174 4.80 -9.91 -0.03
C SER A 174 4.84 -8.46 0.45
N VAL A 175 3.67 -7.84 0.64
CA VAL A 175 3.55 -6.49 1.23
C VAL A 175 4.17 -6.45 2.63
N GLN A 176 3.86 -7.45 3.46
CA GLN A 176 4.43 -7.57 4.80
C GLN A 176 5.94 -7.80 4.77
N ARG A 177 6.44 -8.68 3.88
CA ARG A 177 7.88 -8.96 3.76
C ARG A 177 8.68 -7.74 3.29
N ALA A 178 8.09 -6.89 2.46
CA ALA A 178 8.70 -5.63 2.02
C ALA A 178 8.82 -4.59 3.15
N GLY A 179 8.28 -4.87 4.35
CA GLY A 179 8.38 -3.99 5.50
C GLY A 179 7.32 -2.88 5.52
N ALA A 180 6.24 -3.02 4.74
CA ALA A 180 5.13 -2.06 4.77
C ALA A 180 4.54 -1.96 6.18
N ARG A 181 4.26 -0.74 6.62
CA ARG A 181 3.58 -0.46 7.90
C ARG A 181 2.10 -0.78 7.79
N VAL A 182 1.50 -0.51 6.63
CA VAL A 182 0.07 -0.69 6.34
C VAL A 182 -0.09 -1.34 4.97
N ALA A 183 -0.97 -2.34 4.86
CA ALA A 183 -1.47 -2.82 3.59
C ALA A 183 -2.87 -2.25 3.34
N VAL A 184 -3.08 -1.61 2.18
CA VAL A 184 -4.35 -0.98 1.81
C VAL A 184 -5.09 -1.87 0.84
N ALA A 185 -6.30 -2.28 1.21
CA ALA A 185 -7.17 -3.09 0.37
C ALA A 185 -8.49 -2.35 0.08
N GLY A 186 -8.67 -1.96 -1.18
CA GLY A 186 -9.91 -1.39 -1.70
C GLY A 186 -10.80 -2.45 -2.31
N GLY A 187 -10.76 -2.59 -3.64
CA GLY A 187 -11.66 -3.47 -4.41
C GLY A 187 -11.64 -4.95 -3.99
N ALA A 188 -10.54 -5.43 -3.42
CA ALA A 188 -10.47 -6.77 -2.84
C ALA A 188 -11.43 -6.99 -1.65
N ILE A 189 -11.90 -5.92 -1.01
CA ILE A 189 -12.88 -5.92 0.07
C ILE A 189 -14.23 -5.41 -0.42
N TYR A 190 -14.31 -4.16 -0.90
CA TYR A 190 -15.62 -3.55 -1.24
C TYR A 190 -16.26 -4.15 -2.49
N GLY A 191 -15.47 -4.78 -3.37
CA GLY A 191 -15.95 -5.48 -4.56
C GLY A 191 -16.23 -6.96 -4.34
N ALA A 192 -16.01 -7.48 -3.12
CA ALA A 192 -16.27 -8.88 -2.80
C ALA A 192 -17.76 -9.13 -2.49
N GLU A 193 -18.24 -10.33 -2.77
CA GLU A 193 -19.60 -10.76 -2.41
C GLU A 193 -19.84 -10.70 -0.90
N ASP A 194 -18.83 -11.10 -0.11
CA ASP A 194 -18.80 -10.95 1.34
C ASP A 194 -17.56 -10.12 1.78
N PRO A 195 -17.73 -8.81 2.00
CA PRO A 195 -16.65 -7.94 2.45
C PRO A 195 -16.06 -8.32 3.81
N ALA A 196 -16.86 -8.89 4.71
CA ALA A 196 -16.39 -9.30 6.03
C ALA A 196 -15.45 -10.50 5.92
N ALA A 197 -15.85 -11.52 5.14
CA ALA A 197 -15.00 -12.67 4.85
C ALA A 197 -13.72 -12.28 4.12
N ALA A 198 -13.80 -11.37 3.14
CA ALA A 198 -12.63 -10.87 2.42
C ALA A 198 -11.64 -10.14 3.34
N ALA A 199 -12.13 -9.25 4.21
CA ALA A 199 -11.29 -8.57 5.19
C ALA A 199 -10.66 -9.54 6.20
N ALA A 200 -11.42 -10.54 6.67
CA ALA A 200 -10.91 -11.58 7.56
C ALA A 200 -9.78 -12.41 6.91
N ALA A 201 -9.95 -12.78 5.63
CA ALA A 201 -8.94 -13.52 4.87
C ALA A 201 -7.65 -12.71 4.66
N LEU A 202 -7.74 -11.40 4.50
CA LEU A 202 -6.56 -10.51 4.45
C LEU A 202 -5.88 -10.37 5.81
N ARG A 203 -6.64 -10.33 6.91
CA ARG A 203 -6.09 -10.23 8.27
C ARG A 203 -5.34 -11.49 8.70
N SER A 204 -5.79 -12.65 8.24
CA SER A 204 -5.20 -13.95 8.56
C SER A 204 -5.09 -14.81 7.30
N PRO A 205 -4.13 -14.50 6.40
CA PRO A 205 -3.95 -15.26 5.18
C PRO A 205 -3.52 -16.69 5.56
N SER A 206 -4.23 -17.68 5.03
CA SER A 206 -3.86 -19.10 5.23
C SER A 206 -2.41 -19.33 4.80
N SER A 207 -1.67 -20.15 5.55
CA SER A 207 -0.27 -20.51 5.26
C SER A 207 -0.04 -21.15 3.88
N ASP A 208 -1.12 -21.60 3.23
CA ASP A 208 -1.12 -22.26 1.93
C ASP A 208 -1.32 -21.28 0.75
N ALA A 209 -1.42 -19.98 1.02
CA ALA A 209 -1.44 -18.98 -0.04
C ALA A 209 -0.10 -19.06 -0.82
N PRO A 210 -0.12 -19.26 -2.15
CA PRO A 210 1.10 -19.39 -2.94
C PRO A 210 1.90 -18.10 -2.81
N GLY A 211 2.96 -18.13 -1.99
CA GLY A 211 3.90 -17.03 -1.88
C GLY A 211 4.49 -16.75 -3.26
N GLY A 212 4.33 -15.50 -3.73
CA GLY A 212 4.93 -15.01 -4.97
C GLY A 212 6.45 -15.26 -5.06
N PRO A 213 7.02 -14.98 -6.24
CA PRO A 213 7.81 -15.90 -7.05
C PRO A 213 9.12 -16.36 -6.37
N PRO A 214 9.65 -17.53 -6.76
CA PRO A 214 10.83 -18.10 -6.13
C PRO A 214 12.06 -17.20 -6.27
N SER A 215 12.92 -17.29 -5.25
CA SER A 215 14.22 -16.63 -5.13
C SER A 215 14.99 -16.51 -6.44
N ARG A 216 15.47 -15.30 -6.74
CA ARG A 216 16.33 -14.92 -7.87
C ARG A 216 17.30 -16.03 -8.30
N GLN A 217 17.12 -16.52 -9.52
CA GLN A 217 18.11 -17.34 -10.21
C GLN A 217 19.21 -16.43 -10.76
N PHE A 218 20.36 -16.37 -10.07
CA PHE A 218 21.56 -15.73 -10.61
C PHE A 218 22.15 -16.61 -11.71
N CYS A 219 21.82 -16.31 -12.97
CA CYS A 219 22.59 -16.79 -14.11
C CYS A 219 23.81 -15.88 -14.28
N LEU A 220 25.01 -16.37 -13.97
CA LEU A 220 26.26 -15.73 -14.35
C LEU A 220 26.35 -15.74 -15.89
N ASN A 221 26.44 -14.56 -16.51
CA ASN A 221 26.67 -14.43 -17.94
C ASN A 221 28.01 -15.07 -18.32
N ALA A 222 27.97 -16.23 -19.00
CA ALA A 222 29.14 -16.79 -19.66
C ALA A 222 29.47 -15.95 -20.90
N LYS A 223 30.67 -15.37 -20.94
CA LYS A 223 31.19 -14.64 -22.12
C LYS A 223 31.16 -15.55 -23.36
N LYS A 224 30.55 -15.08 -24.45
CA LYS A 224 30.50 -15.77 -25.75
C LYS A 224 31.92 -15.96 -26.31
N HIS A 225 32.35 -17.21 -26.47
CA HIS A 225 33.49 -17.57 -27.32
C HIS A 225 32.95 -18.22 -28.61
N PRO A 226 33.38 -17.80 -29.81
CA PRO A 226 32.89 -18.38 -31.05
C PRO A 226 33.53 -19.76 -31.22
N ARG A 227 32.70 -20.80 -31.41
CA ARG A 227 33.03 -22.21 -31.75
C ARG A 227 32.94 -23.29 -30.66
N ARG A 228 32.16 -23.15 -29.58
CA ARG A 228 31.65 -24.30 -28.79
C ARG A 228 30.22 -24.06 -28.29
N LYS A 229 29.36 -25.09 -28.34
CA LYS A 229 27.97 -25.04 -27.81
C LYS A 229 28.00 -24.64 -26.33
N ALA A 230 27.27 -23.59 -25.96
CA ALA A 230 27.18 -23.11 -24.58
C ALA A 230 26.39 -24.11 -23.72
N ARG A 231 26.95 -24.52 -22.58
CA ARG A 231 26.25 -25.32 -21.57
C ARG A 231 25.83 -24.36 -20.45
N VAL A 232 24.53 -24.15 -20.26
CA VAL A 232 24.00 -23.35 -19.14
C VAL A 232 24.07 -24.24 -17.90
N LEU A 233 24.88 -23.85 -16.91
CA LEU A 233 24.93 -24.48 -15.59
C LEU A 233 24.08 -23.64 -14.64
N CYS A 234 22.89 -24.14 -14.30
CA CYS A 234 22.07 -23.58 -13.24
C CYS A 234 22.38 -24.29 -11.92
N ARG A 235 22.79 -23.54 -10.90
CA ARG A 235 22.94 -24.04 -9.54
C ARG A 235 21.71 -23.63 -8.73
N VAL A 236 21.00 -24.60 -8.18
CA VAL A 236 19.89 -24.38 -7.25
C VAL A 236 20.42 -24.59 -5.83
N GLU A 237 20.53 -23.52 -5.04
CA GLU A 237 20.74 -23.64 -3.61
C GLU A 237 19.40 -23.53 -2.88
N ARG A 238 18.90 -24.64 -2.34
CA ARG A 238 17.82 -24.62 -1.36
C ARG A 238 18.45 -24.39 0.01
N VAL A 239 18.19 -23.25 0.64
CA VAL A 239 18.44 -23.10 2.08
C VAL A 239 17.20 -23.60 2.81
N ARG A 240 17.17 -24.90 3.12
CA ARG A 240 16.40 -25.43 4.26
C ARG A 240 17.39 -25.63 5.41
N GLY A 241 16.99 -25.28 6.62
CA GLY A 241 17.86 -25.39 7.80
C GLY A 241 18.50 -26.78 7.93
N GLY A 242 19.81 -26.80 8.17
CA GLY A 242 20.59 -28.00 8.50
C GLY A 242 21.22 -28.74 7.32
N GLN A 243 22.54 -28.53 7.16
CA GLN A 243 23.53 -29.23 6.31
C GLN A 243 23.41 -29.15 4.77
N PRO A 244 24.52 -28.90 4.04
CA PRO A 244 24.52 -28.88 2.59
C PRO A 244 24.63 -30.29 2.00
N SER A 245 23.64 -30.69 1.19
CA SER A 245 23.77 -31.80 0.23
C SER A 245 23.67 -31.24 -1.19
N SER A 246 24.66 -31.55 -2.03
CA SER A 246 24.70 -31.13 -3.43
C SER A 246 24.13 -32.25 -4.32
N SER A 247 23.04 -31.99 -5.03
CA SER A 247 22.62 -32.83 -6.16
C SER A 247 22.64 -32.03 -7.45
N LEU A 248 23.41 -32.49 -8.44
CA LEU A 248 23.41 -31.97 -9.81
C LEU A 248 22.23 -32.56 -10.57
N ALA A 249 21.29 -31.73 -11.02
CA ALA A 249 20.27 -32.13 -11.98
C ALA A 249 20.61 -31.55 -13.35
N SER A 250 20.79 -32.42 -14.35
CA SER A 250 20.94 -32.03 -15.76
C SER A 250 19.60 -32.14 -16.47
N TRP A 251 19.17 -31.07 -17.13
CA TRP A 251 18.07 -31.11 -18.09
C TRP A 251 18.64 -30.90 -19.49
N SER A 252 18.30 -31.79 -20.41
CA SER A 252 18.48 -31.60 -21.86
C SER A 252 17.17 -31.04 -22.42
N THR A 253 17.22 -29.89 -23.06
CA THR A 253 16.15 -29.39 -23.92
C THR A 253 16.35 -29.95 -25.33
N GLU A 254 15.33 -30.62 -25.87
CA GLU A 254 15.11 -30.66 -27.33
C GLU A 254 14.57 -29.32 -27.80
#